data_AF-U1R3X7-F1
#
_entry.id   AF-U1R3X7-F1
#
_cell.length_a   1.000
_cell.length_b   1.000
_cell.length_c   1.000
_cell.angle_alpha   90.00
_cell.angle_beta   90.00
_cell.angle_gamma   90.00
#
_symmetry.space_group_name_H-M   'P 1'
#
loop_
_entity.id
_entity.type
_entity.pdbx_description
1 polymer ?
#
loop_
_entity_poly.entity_id
_entity_poly.type
_entity_poly.pdbx_seq_one_letter_code
_entity_poly.pdbx_strand_id
1 'polypeptide(L)'
;MPKISLSSKWSCDGRELKPKVGANQSDIWIYDGRELRPKVGAKQSDIWVYDGRELKPKVGANQSDIWVTEGNKIKPKISANYDTTYELNGNAILVAFGQVVLKFW
;
A
#
# COMPACT_ATOMS: atom_id res chain seq x y z
N MET A 1 4.11 -18.43 1.68
CA MET A 1 3.66 -17.09 1.98
C MET A 1 2.75 -16.69 0.83
N PRO A 2 1.64 -15.99 1.08
CA PRO A 2 0.82 -15.44 0.01
C PRO A 2 1.64 -14.50 -0.89
N LYS A 3 1.16 -14.30 -2.11
CA LYS A 3 1.76 -13.39 -3.10
C LYS A 3 0.87 -12.18 -3.27
N ILE A 4 1.49 -11.01 -3.40
CA ILE A 4 0.81 -9.80 -3.87
C ILE A 4 0.32 -10.04 -5.29
N SER A 5 -0.91 -9.60 -5.57
CA SER A 5 -1.52 -9.67 -6.88
C SER A 5 -2.39 -8.44 -7.12
N LEU A 6 -2.21 -7.81 -8.29
CA LEU A 6 -3.09 -6.72 -8.72
C LEU A 6 -4.43 -7.32 -9.19
N SER A 7 -5.52 -6.94 -8.53
CA SER A 7 -6.87 -7.28 -8.98
C SER A 7 -7.11 -6.82 -10.42
N SER A 8 -7.81 -7.62 -11.23
CA SER A 8 -8.10 -7.30 -12.63
C SER A 8 -8.93 -6.02 -12.79
N LYS A 9 -9.65 -5.60 -11.74
CA LYS A 9 -10.45 -4.37 -11.67
C LYS A 9 -9.61 -3.11 -11.42
N TRP A 10 -8.34 -3.26 -11.07
CA TRP A 10 -7.43 -2.18 -10.72
C TRP A 10 -6.28 -2.07 -11.72
N SER A 11 -5.77 -0.86 -11.88
CA SER A 11 -4.57 -0.55 -12.66
C SER A 11 -3.54 0.13 -11.77
N CYS A 12 -2.28 -0.20 -11.97
CA CYS A 12 -1.15 0.40 -11.26
C CYS A 12 -0.01 0.63 -12.25
N ASP A 13 0.49 1.87 -12.33
CA ASP A 13 1.65 2.24 -13.16
C ASP A 13 2.94 2.45 -12.33
N GLY A 14 2.88 2.12 -11.03
CA GLY A 14 3.96 2.33 -10.07
C GLY A 14 3.90 3.67 -9.34
N ARG A 15 3.11 4.64 -9.81
CA ARG A 15 2.87 5.94 -9.15
C ARG A 15 1.39 6.17 -8.82
N GLU A 16 0.48 5.72 -9.67
CA GLU A 16 -0.96 5.80 -9.45
C GLU A 16 -1.56 4.38 -9.33
N LEU A 17 -2.49 4.22 -8.39
CA LEU A 17 -3.34 3.05 -8.22
C LEU A 17 -4.81 3.49 -8.33
N LYS A 18 -5.54 2.92 -9.29
CA LYS A 18 -6.93 3.32 -9.55
C LYS A 18 -7.82 2.18 -10.07
N PRO A 19 -9.13 2.20 -9.80
CA PRO A 19 -10.09 1.35 -10.49
C PRO A 19 -10.04 1.58 -12.00
N LYS A 20 -10.19 0.52 -12.79
CA LYS A 20 -10.24 0.62 -14.27
C LYS A 20 -11.56 1.18 -14.78
N VAL A 21 -12.63 1.07 -13.99
CA VAL A 21 -13.99 1.48 -14.36
C VAL A 21 -14.59 2.29 -13.21
N GLY A 22 -15.25 3.40 -13.53
CA GLY A 22 -16.01 4.19 -12.57
C GLY A 22 -15.18 4.95 -11.52
N ALA A 23 -13.87 5.11 -11.73
CA ALA A 23 -13.00 5.80 -10.78
C ALA A 23 -13.30 7.31 -10.76
N ASN A 24 -13.61 7.84 -9.58
CA ASN A 24 -13.53 9.27 -9.31
C ASN A 24 -12.11 9.64 -8.89
N GLN A 25 -11.76 10.94 -8.91
CA GLN A 25 -10.43 11.38 -8.49
C GLN A 25 -10.10 11.05 -7.02
N SER A 26 -11.11 10.88 -6.17
CA SER A 26 -10.96 10.42 -4.78
C SER A 26 -10.59 8.94 -4.65
N ASP A 27 -10.87 8.13 -5.69
CA ASP A 27 -10.61 6.69 -5.70
C ASP A 27 -9.19 6.38 -6.22
N ILE A 28 -8.49 7.40 -6.71
CA ILE A 28 -7.12 7.30 -7.21
C ILE A 28 -6.17 7.57 -6.05
N TRP A 29 -5.26 6.63 -5.81
CA TRP A 29 -4.18 6.79 -4.85
C TRP A 29 -2.87 7.03 -5.57
N ILE A 30 -2.10 8.00 -5.08
CA ILE A 30 -0.79 8.36 -5.60
C ILE A 30 0.27 7.98 -4.59
N TYR A 31 1.38 7.46 -5.09
CA TYR A 31 2.61 7.27 -4.35
C TYR A 31 3.77 7.99 -5.06
N ASP A 32 4.37 8.96 -4.36
CA ASP A 32 5.44 9.80 -4.90
C ASP A 32 6.86 9.33 -4.54
N GLY A 33 6.97 8.14 -3.92
CA GLY A 33 8.24 7.61 -3.39
C GLY A 33 8.44 7.90 -1.90
N ARG A 34 7.58 8.72 -1.28
CA ARG A 34 7.60 8.99 0.16
C ARG A 34 6.21 8.95 0.78
N GLU A 35 5.21 9.56 0.15
CA GLU A 35 3.84 9.62 0.66
C GLU A 35 2.88 8.86 -0.25
N LEU A 36 2.01 8.08 0.37
CA LEU A 36 0.88 7.38 -0.25
C LEU A 36 -0.41 8.07 0.22
N ARG A 37 -1.21 8.59 -0.70
CA ARG A 37 -2.41 9.38 -0.38
C ARG A 37 -3.46 9.37 -1.49
N PRO A 38 -4.73 9.69 -1.19
CA PRO A 38 -5.71 10.03 -2.20
C PRO A 38 -5.23 11.19 -3.08
N LYS A 39 -5.50 11.11 -4.40
CA LYS A 39 -5.12 12.14 -5.37
C LYS A 39 -5.79 13.49 -5.09
N VAL A 40 -7.01 13.47 -4.58
CA VAL A 40 -7.77 14.67 -4.21
C VAL A 40 -8.38 14.50 -2.82
N GLY A 41 -8.40 15.59 -2.05
CA GLY A 41 -9.12 15.65 -0.78
C GLY A 41 -8.45 14.95 0.40
N ALA A 42 -7.18 14.53 0.27
CA ALA A 42 -6.45 13.84 1.33
C ALA A 42 -6.35 14.68 2.61
N LYS A 43 -6.77 14.12 3.74
CA LYS A 43 -6.50 14.63 5.09
C LYS A 43 -5.23 13.99 5.63
N GLN A 44 -4.64 14.57 6.67
CA GLN A 44 -3.42 14.02 7.30
C GLN A 44 -3.60 12.56 7.76
N SER A 45 -4.81 12.18 8.19
CA SER A 45 -5.18 10.81 8.58
C SER A 45 -5.19 9.81 7.43
N ASP A 46 -5.34 10.27 6.18
CA ASP A 46 -5.41 9.41 5.01
C ASP A 46 -4.03 9.13 4.42
N ILE A 47 -3.01 9.91 4.84
CA ILE A 47 -1.67 9.86 4.29
C ILE A 47 -0.86 8.80 5.04
N TRP A 48 -0.19 7.94 4.27
CA TRP A 48 0.83 7.02 4.74
C TRP A 48 2.20 7.48 4.27
N VAL A 49 3.22 7.27 5.09
CA VAL A 49 4.62 7.62 4.78
C VAL A 49 5.45 6.36 4.70
N TYR A 50 6.23 6.24 3.64
CA TYR A 50 7.22 5.20 3.41
C TYR A 50 8.63 5.80 3.44
N ASP A 51 9.52 5.23 4.24
CA ASP A 51 10.90 5.71 4.40
C ASP A 51 11.94 4.88 3.64
N GLY A 52 11.48 3.95 2.79
CA GLY A 52 12.35 2.97 2.13
C GLY A 52 12.32 1.59 2.79
N ARG A 53 11.80 1.50 4.03
CA ARG A 53 11.68 0.25 4.78
C ARG A 53 10.33 0.10 5.49
N GLU A 54 9.85 1.14 6.15
CA GLU A 54 8.61 1.12 6.92
C GLU A 54 7.55 1.99 6.26
N LEU A 55 6.34 1.45 6.11
CA LEU A 55 5.14 2.20 5.76
C LEU A 55 4.27 2.35 7.01
N LYS A 56 3.87 3.58 7.34
CA LYS A 56 3.04 3.88 8.51
C LYS A 56 2.08 5.05 8.27
N PRO A 57 0.99 5.17 9.03
CA PRO A 57 0.17 6.37 9.00
C PRO A 57 1.02 7.61 9.32
N LYS A 58 0.77 8.72 8.62
CA LYS A 58 1.49 9.98 8.84
C LYS A 58 1.25 10.55 10.25
N VAL A 59 0.05 10.33 10.78
CA VAL A 59 -0.37 10.76 12.11
C VAL A 59 -0.97 9.58 12.88
N GLY A 60 -0.72 9.53 14.19
CA GLY A 60 -1.35 8.55 15.09
C GLY A 60 -0.92 7.09 14.92
N ALA A 61 0.22 6.82 14.27
CA ALA A 61 0.68 5.45 14.03
C ALA A 61 1.01 4.70 15.33
N ASN A 62 0.42 3.50 15.49
CA ASN A 62 0.84 2.51 16.47
C ASN A 62 1.69 1.44 15.80
N GLN A 63 2.43 0.63 16.59
CA GLN A 63 3.28 -0.43 16.03
C GLN A 63 2.50 -1.46 15.20
N SER A 64 1.22 -1.70 15.52
CA SER A 64 0.31 -2.58 14.77
C SER A 64 -0.02 -2.07 13.36
N ASP A 65 0.08 -0.76 13.14
CA ASP A 65 -0.27 -0.14 11.87
C ASP A 65 0.91 -0.15 10.89
N ILE A 66 2.13 -0.40 11.39
CA ILE A 66 3.35 -0.32 10.59
C ILE A 66 3.55 -1.61 9.79
N TRP A 67 3.81 -1.45 8.50
CA TRP A 67 4.25 -2.51 7.61
C TRP A 67 5.72 -2.31 7.26
N VAL A 68 6.46 -3.41 7.14
CA VAL A 68 7.89 -3.41 6.85
C VAL A 68 8.13 -4.15 5.55
N THR A 69 8.98 -3.58 4.70
CA THR A 69 9.54 -4.25 3.53
C THR A 69 10.93 -4.80 3.84
N GLU A 70 11.15 -6.04 3.43
CA GLU A 70 12.43 -6.73 3.58
C GLU A 70 12.71 -7.53 2.30
N GLY A 71 13.65 -7.04 1.49
CA GLY A 71 13.90 -7.62 0.16
C GLY A 71 12.64 -7.61 -0.71
N ASN A 72 12.24 -8.77 -1.22
CA ASN A 72 11.06 -8.93 -2.07
C ASN A 72 9.77 -9.23 -1.27
N LYS A 73 9.69 -8.81 -0.01
CA LYS A 73 8.56 -9.13 0.88
C LYS A 73 8.03 -7.89 1.60
N ILE A 74 6.76 -7.95 2.00
CA ILE A 74 6.11 -7.00 2.90
C ILE A 74 5.38 -7.76 4.02
N LYS A 75 5.45 -7.28 5.26
CA LYS A 75 4.85 -7.92 6.44
C LYS A 75 4.46 -6.87 7.49
N PRO A 76 3.51 -7.14 8.39
CA PRO A 76 3.29 -6.25 9.54
C PRO A 76 4.54 -6.23 10.42
N LYS A 77 4.84 -5.09 11.04
CA LYS A 77 6.02 -4.93 11.89
C LYS A 77 5.98 -5.84 13.11
N ILE A 78 4.78 -6.00 13.68
CA ILE A 78 4.51 -6.88 14.81
C ILE A 78 3.60 -8.02 14.36
N SER A 79 3.75 -9.19 14.99
CA SER A 79 2.93 -10.39 14.71
C SER A 79 3.02 -10.90 13.25
N ALA A 80 4.13 -10.64 12.56
CA ALA A 80 4.42 -11.23 11.26
C ALA A 80 4.51 -12.76 11.36
N ASN A 81 3.80 -13.45 10.47
CA ASN A 81 3.86 -14.89 10.31
C ASN A 81 3.77 -15.25 8.81
N TYR A 82 3.67 -16.55 8.50
CA TYR A 82 3.63 -17.03 7.12
C TYR A 82 2.44 -16.48 6.32
N ASP A 83 1.29 -16.29 6.97
CA ASP A 83 0.03 -15.87 6.34
C ASP A 83 -0.09 -14.35 6.22
N THR A 84 0.63 -13.60 7.07
CA THR A 84 0.66 -12.13 7.05
C THR A 84 1.90 -11.55 6.36
N THR A 85 2.81 -12.40 5.88
CA THR A 85 3.97 -12.01 5.09
C THR A 85 3.70 -12.29 3.62
N TYR A 86 3.84 -11.27 2.77
CA TYR A 86 3.53 -11.36 1.35
C TYR A 86 4.79 -11.17 0.50
N GLU A 87 4.94 -11.99 -0.55
CA GLU A 87 5.95 -11.75 -1.58
C GLU A 87 5.44 -10.73 -2.61
N LEU A 88 6.27 -9.76 -3.00
CA LEU A 88 5.88 -8.75 -3.98
C LEU A 88 5.67 -9.36 -5.38
N ASN A 89 6.32 -10.51 -5.66
CA ASN A 89 6.15 -11.27 -6.90
C ASN A 89 6.37 -10.42 -8.17
N GLY A 90 7.35 -9.51 -8.14
CA GLY A 90 7.68 -8.60 -9.24
C GLY A 90 6.72 -7.43 -9.45
N ASN A 91 5.66 -7.30 -8.63
CA ASN A 91 4.77 -6.15 -8.68
C ASN A 91 5.46 -4.89 -8.11
N ALA A 92 5.01 -3.73 -8.59
CA ALA A 92 5.35 -2.47 -7.94
C ALA A 92 4.90 -2.47 -6.48
N ILE A 93 5.70 -1.86 -5.60
CA ILE A 93 5.40 -1.78 -4.16
C ILE A 93 4.03 -1.14 -3.86
N LEU A 94 3.58 -0.23 -4.73
CA LEU A 94 2.25 0.39 -4.64
C LEU A 94 1.11 -0.63 -4.75
N VAL A 95 1.27 -1.71 -5.51
CA VAL A 95 0.28 -2.81 -5.55
C VAL A 95 0.20 -3.48 -4.20
N ALA A 96 1.35 -3.70 -3.55
CA ALA A 96 1.40 -4.29 -2.22
C ALA A 96 0.68 -3.40 -1.20
N PHE A 97 0.96 -2.09 -1.21
CA PHE A 97 0.27 -1.14 -0.33
C PHE A 97 -1.24 -1.12 -0.57
N GLY A 98 -1.69 -1.11 -1.83
CA GLY A 98 -3.11 -1.18 -2.17
C GLY A 98 -3.81 -2.43 -1.63
N GLN A 99 -3.15 -3.58 -1.75
CA GLN A 99 -3.73 -4.85 -1.32
C GLN A 99 -3.75 -5.02 0.20
N VAL A 100 -2.60 -4.87 0.87
CA VAL A 100 -2.47 -5.32 2.27
C VAL A 100 -2.62 -4.20 3.29
N VAL A 101 -2.36 -2.95 2.90
CA VAL A 101 -2.46 -1.78 3.78
C VAL A 101 -3.82 -1.11 3.60
N LEU A 102 -4.18 -0.79 2.35
CA LEU A 102 -5.43 -0.09 2.02
C LEU A 102 -6.63 -1.04 1.85
N LYS A 103 -6.39 -2.35 1.68
CA LYS A 103 -7.42 -3.41 1.60
C LYS A 103 -8.47 -3.15 0.50
N PHE A 104 -8.02 -2.78 -0.69
CA PHE A 104 -8.93 -2.43 -1.79
C PHE A 104 -9.61 -3.61 -2.50
N TRP A 105 -9.15 -4.84 -2.28
CA TRP A 105 -9.76 -6.06 -2.81
C TRP A 105 -9.46 -7.27 -1.94
#